data_AF-A0A328RV74-F1
#
_entry.id   AF-A0A328RV74-F1
#
_cell.length_a   1.000
_cell.length_b   1.000
_cell.length_c   1.000
_cell.angle_alpha   90.00
_cell.angle_beta   90.00
_cell.angle_gamma   90.00
#
_symmetry.space_group_name_H-M   'P 1'
#
loop_
_entity.id
_entity.type
_entity.pdbx_description
1 polymer ?
#
loop_
_entity_poly.entity_id
_entity_poly.type
_entity_poly.pdbx_seq_one_letter_code
_entity_poly.pdbx_strand_id
1 'polypeptide(L)' 'VKSIGRLGISGEKSSVLARAAFEETGKHLLNASIRGEVDKLTGIIENVIVGQPIPHGTGSVGINMKEIN' A
#
# COMPACT_ATOMS: atom_id res chain seq x y z
N VAL A 1 4.40 -23.59 -5.24
CA VAL A 1 3.02 -23.07 -5.02
C VAL A 1 3.02 -22.30 -3.71
N LYS A 2 2.60 -21.02 -3.70
CA LYS A 2 2.48 -20.21 -2.47
C LYS A 2 1.01 -20.08 -2.06
N SER A 3 0.73 -19.98 -0.76
CA SER A 3 -0.62 -19.72 -0.27
C SER A 3 -1.06 -18.28 -0.59
N ILE A 4 -2.36 -18.05 -0.78
CA ILE A 4 -2.87 -16.70 -1.14
C ILE A 4 -3.03 -15.78 0.07
N GLY A 5 -3.26 -16.34 1.26
CA GLY A 5 -3.51 -15.60 2.49
C GLY A 5 -2.25 -15.12 3.21
N ARG A 6 -2.36 -14.94 4.53
CA ARG A 6 -1.29 -14.40 5.39
C ARG A 6 0.01 -15.20 5.41
N LEU A 7 -0.02 -16.50 5.09
CA LEU A 7 1.16 -17.36 5.01
C LEU A 7 1.89 -17.28 3.67
N GLY A 8 1.43 -16.44 2.75
CA GLY A 8 2.03 -16.32 1.42
C GLY A 8 1.80 -14.93 0.85
N ILE A 9 1.06 -14.84 -0.26
CA ILE A 9 1.00 -13.63 -1.11
C ILE A 9 0.63 -12.38 -0.33
N SER A 10 -0.31 -12.46 0.62
CA SER A 10 -0.72 -11.29 1.42
C SER A 10 0.32 -10.91 2.47
N GLY A 11 0.90 -11.89 3.17
CA GLY A 11 1.90 -11.66 4.22
C GLY A 11 3.27 -11.21 3.70
N GLU A 12 3.55 -11.43 2.41
CA GLU A 12 4.79 -11.02 1.73
C GLU A 12 4.70 -9.62 1.08
N LYS A 13 3.58 -8.90 1.19
CA LYS A 13 3.46 -7.53 0.66
C LYS A 13 4.53 -6.63 1.27
N SER A 14 5.14 -5.79 0.43
CA SER A 14 6.18 -4.84 0.88
C SER A 14 5.62 -3.74 1.78
N SER A 15 4.41 -3.27 1.50
CA SER A 15 3.72 -2.27 2.33
C SER A 15 3.32 -2.88 3.67
N VAL A 16 3.64 -2.15 4.75
CA VAL A 16 3.26 -2.50 6.12
C VAL A 16 1.75 -2.38 6.27
N LEU A 17 1.17 -1.29 5.75
CA LEU A 17 -0.27 -1.05 5.80
C LEU A 17 -1.02 -2.11 4.98
N ALA A 18 -0.51 -2.50 3.82
CA ALA A 18 -1.11 -3.55 3.00
C ALA A 18 -1.10 -4.92 3.70
N ARG A 19 -0.01 -5.30 4.39
CA ARG A 19 0.04 -6.53 5.20
C ARG A 19 -0.92 -6.46 6.39
N ALA A 20 -0.87 -5.35 7.13
CA ALA A 20 -1.68 -5.17 8.35
C ALA A 20 -3.19 -5.08 8.08
N ALA A 21 -3.59 -4.66 6.88
CA ALA A 21 -4.98 -4.60 6.46
C ALA A 21 -5.61 -5.99 6.20
N PHE A 22 -4.80 -7.05 6.11
CA PHE A 22 -5.28 -8.41 5.87
C PHE A 22 -4.87 -9.38 6.98
N GLU A 23 -5.64 -9.35 8.07
CA GLU A 23 -5.40 -10.13 9.30
C GLU A 23 -4.09 -9.78 10.03
N GLU A 24 -3.91 -10.33 11.24
CA GLU A 24 -2.69 -10.16 12.08
C GLU A 24 -2.21 -8.69 12.24
N THR A 25 -3.12 -7.71 12.18
CA THR A 25 -2.84 -6.26 12.11
C THR A 25 -1.83 -5.78 13.15
N GLY A 26 -2.05 -6.08 14.42
CA GLY A 26 -1.16 -5.64 15.51
C GLY A 26 0.24 -6.24 15.42
N LYS A 27 0.37 -7.49 14.98
CA LYS A 27 1.67 -8.16 14.81
C LYS A 27 2.47 -7.52 13.67
N HIS A 28 1.82 -7.18 12.57
CA HIS A 28 2.49 -6.51 11.45
C HIS A 28 2.96 -5.09 11.84
N LEU A 29 2.11 -4.30 12.51
CA LEU A 29 2.46 -2.96 12.97
C LEU A 29 3.58 -2.98 14.02
N LEU A 30 3.51 -3.90 14.99
CA LEU A 30 4.53 -4.03 16.03
C LEU A 30 5.89 -4.38 15.44
N ASN A 31 5.96 -5.40 14.58
CA ASN A 31 7.22 -5.82 13.95
C ASN A 31 7.81 -4.72 13.06
N ALA A 32 6.96 -4.03 12.29
CA ALA A 32 7.39 -2.89 11.47
C ALA A 32 7.95 -1.75 12.33
N SER A 33 7.31 -1.45 13.48
CA SER A 33 7.77 -0.43 14.42
C SER A 33 9.14 -0.78 15.02
N ILE A 34 9.33 -2.03 15.44
CA ILE A 34 10.61 -2.51 15.99
C ILE A 34 11.73 -2.41 14.95
N ARG A 35 11.43 -2.72 13.68
CA ARG A 35 12.39 -2.69 12.58
C ARG A 35 12.59 -1.30 11.95
N GLY A 36 11.76 -0.32 12.32
CA GLY A 36 11.74 0.99 11.68
C GLY A 36 11.35 0.93 10.19
N GLU A 37 10.47 0.01 9.81
CA GLU A 37 10.01 -0.11 8.42
C GLU A 37 9.20 1.13 8.01
N VAL A 38 9.47 1.65 6.80
CA VAL A 38 8.78 2.80 6.23
C VAL A 38 7.91 2.35 5.06
N ASP A 39 6.62 2.70 5.13
CA ASP A 39 5.69 2.47 4.04
C ASP A 39 5.80 3.59 2.99
N LYS A 40 6.07 3.21 1.73
CA LYS A 40 6.28 4.17 0.63
C LYS A 40 4.97 4.59 -0.06
N LEU A 41 3.83 4.03 0.33
CA LEU A 41 2.52 4.42 -0.22
C LEU A 41 2.44 4.26 -1.75
N THR A 42 2.99 3.17 -2.30
CA THR A 42 3.09 2.98 -3.77
C THR A 42 1.99 2.10 -4.35
N GLY A 43 1.26 1.37 -3.52
CA GLY A 43 0.22 0.42 -3.90
C GLY A 43 -1.19 0.92 -3.60
N ILE A 44 -2.17 0.11 -3.97
CA ILE A 44 -3.59 0.49 -3.90
C ILE A 44 -4.06 0.57 -2.45
N ILE A 45 -3.77 -0.45 -1.64
CA ILE A 45 -4.36 -0.62 -0.30
C ILE A 45 -3.92 0.51 0.61
N GLU A 46 -2.62 0.77 0.65
CA GLU A 46 -2.03 1.78 1.51
C GLU A 46 -2.47 3.19 1.13
N ASN A 47 -2.60 3.51 -0.17
CA ASN A 47 -3.15 4.79 -0.64
C ASN A 47 -4.62 4.98 -0.25
N VAL A 48 -5.45 3.93 -0.35
CA VAL A 48 -6.86 4.00 0.10
C VAL A 48 -6.94 4.26 1.60
N ILE A 49 -6.12 3.59 2.41
CA ILE A 49 -6.12 3.75 3.87
C ILE A 49 -5.78 5.18 4.28
N VAL A 50 -4.80 5.81 3.63
CA VAL A 50 -4.39 7.19 3.95
C VAL A 50 -5.24 8.27 3.25
N GLY A 51 -6.19 7.87 2.41
CA GLY A 51 -7.08 8.80 1.68
C GLY A 51 -6.45 9.48 0.46
N GLN A 52 -5.41 8.89 -0.12
CA GLN A 52 -4.77 9.37 -1.36
C GLN A 52 -5.39 8.69 -2.59
N PRO A 53 -5.41 9.36 -3.76
CA PRO A 53 -5.77 8.71 -5.02
C PRO A 53 -4.89 7.49 -5.28
N ILE A 54 -5.49 6.38 -5.66
CA ILE A 54 -4.74 5.16 -5.98
C ILE A 54 -3.94 5.34 -7.28
N PRO A 55 -2.77 4.71 -7.44
CA PRO A 55 -1.94 4.83 -8.64
C PRO A 55 -2.45 3.96 -9.80
N HIS A 56 -3.77 3.84 -9.95
CA HIS A 56 -4.44 3.06 -11.00
C HIS A 56 -5.62 3.84 -11.58
N GLY A 57 -5.95 3.58 -12.85
CA GLY A 57 -7.07 4.22 -13.52
C GLY A 57 -6.83 5.73 -13.69
N THR A 58 -7.81 6.55 -13.31
CA THR A 58 -7.73 8.01 -13.39
C THR A 58 -6.63 8.59 -12.50
N GLY A 59 -6.28 7.93 -11.39
CA GLY A 59 -5.20 8.35 -10.50
C GLY A 59 -3.80 8.18 -11.08
N SER A 60 -3.65 7.49 -12.21
CA SER A 60 -2.37 7.35 -12.93
C SER A 60 -2.14 8.45 -13.98
N VAL A 61 -3.16 9.28 -14.27
CA VAL A 61 -3.11 10.26 -15.36
C VAL A 61 -2.89 11.65 -14.80
N GLY A 62 -1.75 12.27 -15.13
CA GLY A 62 -1.51 13.69 -14.89
C GLY A 62 -2.05 14.54 -16.05
N ILE A 63 -2.81 15.60 -15.74
CA ILE A 63 -3.30 16.54 -16.76
C ILE A 63 -2.36 17.75 -16.77
N ASN A 64 -1.79 18.06 -17.93
CA ASN A 64 -1.04 19.29 -18.16
C ASN A 64 -1.92 20.24 -18.96
N MET A 65 -2.36 21.34 -18.34
CA MET A 65 -3.13 22.37 -19.03
C MET A 65 -2.17 23.36 -19.69
N LYS A 66 -2.33 23.56 -21.01
CA LYS A 66 -1.58 24.59 -21.75
C LYS A 66 -2.33 25.90 -21.62
N GLU A 67 -1.72 26.93 -21.03
CA GLU A 67 -2.27 28.28 -21.11
C GLU A 67 -2.20 28.77 -22.55
N ILE A 68 -3.34 29.18 -23.09
CA ILE A 68 -3.45 29.78 -24.41
C ILE A 68 -3.53 31.30 -24.16
N ASN A 69 -2.44 31.99 -24.47
CA ASN A 69 -2.41 33.45 -24.61
C ASN A 69 -2.56 33.83 -26.08
#